data_AF-A0A060C0S5-F1
#
_entry.id   AF-A0A060C0S5-F1
#
_cell.length_a   1.000
_cell.length_b   1.000
_cell.length_c   1.000
_cell.angle_alpha   90.00
_cell.angle_beta   90.00
_cell.angle_gamma   90.00
#
_symmetry.space_group_name_H-M   'P 1'
#
loop_
_entity.id
_entity.type
_entity.pdbx_description
1 polymer ?
#
loop_
_entity_poly.entity_id
_entity_poly.type
_entity_poly.pdbx_seq_one_letter_code
_entity_poly.pdbx_strand_id
1 'polypeptide(L)'
;HNPAPERTFAFPATTARYFRVIFERGEVSREPWPRRPGIEVAELALVPGARVEQFEDKAGFGVPADADAARTPDYPAGEAIPVRSVVDLSAHLHADGTLDWTPPPGDWIVLRMGYAPTGEVNHPATPEATGPEVDKFNAEHVRAHLDAYMRPVA
;
A
#
# COMPACT_ATOMS: atom_id res chain seq x y z
N HIS A 1 8.12 2.89 -12.21
CA HIS A 1 6.88 3.44 -11.62
C HIS A 1 6.63 2.71 -10.31
N ASN A 2 6.73 3.37 -9.16
CA ASN A 2 6.26 2.80 -7.90
C ASN A 2 4.83 3.35 -7.67
N PRO A 3 3.79 2.49 -7.71
CA PRO A 3 2.41 2.94 -7.56
C PRO A 3 2.01 3.30 -6.12
N ALA A 4 2.83 3.00 -5.11
CA ALA A 4 2.54 3.40 -3.74
C ALA A 4 2.58 4.93 -3.60
N PRO A 5 1.48 5.59 -3.17
CA PRO A 5 1.41 7.04 -3.06
C PRO A 5 2.18 7.59 -1.84
N GLU A 6 2.53 6.72 -0.90
CA GLU A 6 3.26 7.04 0.33
C GLU A 6 4.44 6.08 0.54
N ARG A 7 5.37 6.49 1.40
CA ARG A 7 6.50 5.68 1.84
C ARG A 7 6.74 5.87 3.32
N THR A 8 6.73 4.77 4.06
CA THR A 8 7.01 4.75 5.49
C THR A 8 8.46 4.40 5.77
N PHE A 9 9.16 5.29 6.46
CA PHE A 9 10.50 5.06 6.97
C PHE A 9 10.44 4.94 8.49
N ALA A 10 10.62 3.73 8.99
CA ALA A 10 10.72 3.41 10.40
C ALA A 10 12.14 3.69 10.91
N PHE A 11 12.23 4.37 12.04
CA PHE A 11 13.49 4.69 12.71
C PHE A 11 13.36 4.45 14.22
N PRO A 12 14.49 4.33 14.96
CA PRO A 12 14.45 4.15 16.41
C PRO A 12 13.60 5.22 17.11
N ALA A 13 12.82 4.81 18.11
CA ALA A 13 11.95 5.70 18.86
C ALA A 13 12.72 6.92 19.38
N THR A 14 12.33 8.11 18.91
CA THR A 14 13.06 9.35 19.17
C THR A 14 12.11 10.40 19.72
N THR A 15 12.40 10.93 20.91
CA THR A 15 11.68 12.08 21.48
C THR A 15 12.51 13.34 21.27
N ALA A 16 11.99 14.26 20.47
CA ALA A 16 12.66 15.53 20.20
C ALA A 16 11.65 16.66 19.98
N ARG A 17 12.06 17.90 20.24
CA ARG A 17 11.28 19.10 19.85
C ARG A 17 11.47 19.48 18.38
N TYR A 18 12.56 19.03 17.77
CA TYR A 18 12.94 19.38 16.40
C TYR A 18 13.37 18.13 15.67
N PHE A 19 12.79 17.92 14.48
CA PHE A 19 13.22 16.92 13.52
C PHE A 19 13.67 17.64 12.26
N ARG A 20 14.76 17.18 11.66
CA ARG A 20 15.26 17.68 10.38
C ARG A 20 15.26 16.53 9.39
N VAL A 21 14.49 16.67 8.32
CA VAL A 21 14.51 15.74 7.19
C VAL A 21 15.30 16.41 6.07
N ILE A 22 16.34 15.73 5.61
CA ILE A 22 17.23 16.21 4.56
C ILE A 22 16.99 15.31 3.35
N PHE A 23 16.70 15.93 2.21
CA PHE A 23 16.58 15.21 0.96
C PHE A 23 17.85 15.39 0.14
N GLU A 24 18.63 14.33 0.03
CA GLU A 24 19.83 14.29 -0.78
C GLU A 24 19.48 13.89 -2.22
N ARG A 25 20.06 14.56 -3.22
CA ARG A 25 19.94 14.14 -4.61
C ARG A 25 21.10 13.22 -4.95
N GLY A 26 20.81 11.99 -5.37
CA GLY A 26 21.82 11.13 -5.97
C GLY A 26 22.34 11.74 -7.29
N GLU A 27 23.62 11.55 -7.58
CA GLU A 27 24.27 12.08 -8.81
C GLU A 27 23.71 11.50 -10.10
N VAL A 28 23.04 10.33 -10.05
CA VAL A 28 22.61 9.60 -11.25
C VAL A 28 21.16 9.15 -11.13
N SER A 29 20.29 9.69 -11.99
CA SER A 29 18.96 9.12 -12.23
C SER A 29 19.11 7.81 -13.00
N ARG A 30 18.60 6.70 -12.44
CA ARG A 30 18.47 5.41 -13.18
C ARG A 30 17.22 5.35 -14.07
N GLU A 31 16.38 6.38 -14.02
CA GLU A 31 15.18 6.47 -14.85
C GLU A 31 15.54 6.90 -16.28
N PRO A 32 15.03 6.23 -17.32
CA PRO A 32 15.30 6.55 -18.73
C PRO A 32 14.64 7.87 -19.18
N TRP A 33 13.73 8.43 -18.38
CA TRP A 33 12.99 9.65 -18.71
C TRP A 33 13.38 10.80 -17.80
N PRO A 34 13.70 12.00 -18.34
CA PRO A 34 14.03 13.16 -17.54
C PRO A 34 12.81 13.61 -16.73
N ARG A 35 12.89 13.54 -15.40
CA ARG A 35 11.91 14.18 -14.51
C ARG A 35 12.24 15.65 -14.34
N ARG A 36 11.22 16.48 -14.07
CA ARG A 36 11.43 17.87 -13.66
C ARG A 36 12.38 17.89 -12.45
N PRO A 37 13.37 18.80 -12.41
CA PRO A 37 14.31 18.87 -11.30
C PRO A 37 13.56 19.33 -10.04
N GLY A 38 13.63 18.56 -8.95
CA GLY A 38 12.91 18.89 -7.72
C GLY A 38 12.61 17.67 -6.87
N ILE A 39 12.19 17.92 -5.64
CA ILE A 39 11.56 16.90 -4.79
C ILE A 39 10.22 17.51 -4.40
N GLU A 40 9.14 16.91 -4.90
CA GLU A 40 7.79 17.32 -4.59
C GLU A 40 7.31 16.46 -3.42
N VAL A 41 6.93 17.13 -2.33
CA VAL A 41 6.41 16.48 -1.12
C VAL A 41 5.01 17.00 -0.90
N ALA A 42 4.01 16.12 -1.04
CA ALA A 42 2.62 16.47 -0.74
C ALA A 42 2.40 16.55 0.78
N GLU A 43 2.96 15.59 1.53
CA GLU A 43 2.86 15.52 2.98
C GLU A 43 4.15 14.92 3.58
N LEU A 44 4.49 15.39 4.79
CA LEU A 44 5.49 14.78 5.65
C LEU A 44 4.91 14.72 7.06
N ALA A 45 4.69 13.50 7.55
CA ALA A 45 4.13 13.24 8.87
C ALA A 45 5.10 12.45 9.75
N LEU A 46 5.23 12.89 11.01
CA LEU A 46 5.90 12.11 12.06
C LEU A 46 4.82 11.40 12.86
N VAL A 47 4.73 10.08 12.69
CA VAL A 47 3.69 9.25 13.32
C VAL A 47 4.26 8.46 14.49
N PRO A 48 3.60 8.46 15.66
CA PRO A 48 4.02 7.63 16.79
C PRO A 48 3.64 6.15 16.60
N GLY A 49 4.39 5.29 17.30
CA GLY A 49 4.17 3.85 17.35
C GLY A 49 4.98 3.06 16.34
N ALA A 50 5.17 1.76 16.61
CA ALA A 50 5.89 0.86 15.72
C ALA A 50 5.22 0.76 14.34
N ARG A 51 6.05 0.75 13.28
CA ARG A 51 5.63 0.53 11.90
C ARG A 51 6.63 -0.40 11.22
N VAL A 52 6.15 -1.16 10.25
CA VAL A 52 7.04 -1.93 9.38
C VAL A 52 7.74 -0.97 8.43
N GLU A 53 9.07 -1.05 8.35
CA GLU A 53 9.87 -0.26 7.39
C GLU A 53 9.37 -0.54 5.97
N GLN A 54 9.04 0.50 5.20
CA GLN A 54 8.55 0.40 3.81
C GLN A 54 7.45 -0.65 3.65
N PHE A 55 6.48 -0.64 4.56
CA PHE A 55 5.41 -1.65 4.58
C PHE A 55 4.61 -1.68 3.29
N GLU A 56 4.51 -0.55 2.58
CA GLU A 56 3.80 -0.40 1.32
C GLU A 56 4.40 -1.31 0.24
N ASP A 57 5.73 -1.26 0.08
CA ASP A 57 6.47 -2.12 -0.85
C ASP A 57 6.39 -3.60 -0.41
N LYS A 58 6.52 -3.87 0.90
CA LYS A 58 6.42 -5.24 1.46
C LYS A 58 5.02 -5.85 1.35
N ALA A 59 3.98 -5.03 1.31
CA ALA A 59 2.59 -5.43 1.11
C ALA A 59 2.21 -5.53 -0.38
N GLY A 60 3.12 -5.19 -1.30
CA GLY A 60 2.89 -5.27 -2.75
C GLY A 60 2.14 -4.08 -3.35
N PHE A 61 1.96 -2.98 -2.60
CA PHE A 61 1.44 -1.73 -3.16
C PHE A 61 2.47 -0.98 -4.01
N GLY A 62 3.75 -1.30 -3.82
CA GLY A 62 4.84 -0.73 -4.58
C GLY A 62 5.78 -1.78 -5.15
N VAL A 63 6.81 -1.32 -5.87
CA VAL A 63 7.90 -2.16 -6.36
C VAL A 63 9.12 -1.87 -5.50
N PRO A 64 9.63 -2.84 -4.72
CA PRO A 64 10.82 -2.63 -3.90
C PRO A 64 12.03 -2.34 -4.80
N ALA A 65 12.86 -1.39 -4.37
CA ALA A 65 14.01 -0.94 -5.16
C ALA A 65 15.14 -2.00 -5.24
N ASP A 66 15.19 -2.93 -4.28
CA ASP A 66 16.12 -4.04 -4.21
C ASP A 66 15.35 -5.30 -3.75
N ALA A 67 15.86 -6.48 -4.07
CA ALA A 67 15.29 -7.75 -3.61
C ALA A 67 15.34 -7.87 -2.07
N ASP A 68 16.31 -7.21 -1.45
CA ASP A 68 16.49 -7.13 0.00
C ASP A 68 15.79 -5.88 0.55
N ALA A 69 14.49 -6.01 0.83
CA ALA A 69 13.75 -4.95 1.51
C ALA A 69 14.39 -4.59 2.86
N ALA A 70 14.56 -3.30 3.14
CA ALA A 70 15.17 -2.83 4.37
C ALA A 70 14.49 -3.46 5.61
N ARG A 71 15.30 -3.95 6.55
CA ARG A 71 14.80 -4.60 7.76
C ARG A 71 14.05 -3.58 8.62
N THR A 72 12.88 -3.96 9.13
CA THR A 72 12.20 -3.19 10.18
C THR A 72 13.14 -3.06 11.39
N PRO A 73 13.33 -1.85 11.94
CA PRO A 73 14.17 -1.68 13.13
C PRO A 73 13.58 -2.47 14.30
N ASP A 74 14.45 -2.86 15.23
CA ASP A 74 14.00 -3.53 16.45
C ASP A 74 13.23 -2.54 17.33
N TYR A 75 12.09 -2.98 17.86
CA TYR A 75 11.28 -2.21 18.80
C TYR A 75 11.38 -2.79 20.21
N PRO A 76 11.24 -1.97 21.26
CA PRO A 76 11.06 -2.46 22.62
C PRO A 76 9.93 -3.49 22.73
N ALA A 77 10.06 -4.41 23.69
CA ALA A 77 9.00 -5.37 23.98
C ALA A 77 7.70 -4.66 24.34
N GLY A 78 6.59 -5.07 23.72
CA GLY A 78 5.26 -4.49 23.93
C GLY A 78 4.81 -3.51 22.84
N GLU A 79 5.69 -3.05 21.96
CA GLU A 79 5.33 -2.17 20.84
C GLU A 79 4.65 -2.93 19.68
N ALA A 80 5.02 -4.21 19.49
CA ALA A 80 4.37 -5.08 18.52
C ALA A 80 3.10 -5.68 19.10
N ILE A 81 2.02 -5.68 18.31
CA ILE A 81 0.76 -6.33 18.68
C ILE A 81 0.96 -7.85 18.69
N PRO A 82 0.78 -8.54 19.83
CA PRO A 82 0.84 -9.99 19.86
C PRO A 82 -0.25 -10.60 18.97
N VAL A 83 0.10 -11.54 18.10
CA VAL A 83 -0.88 -12.20 17.20
C VAL A 83 -2.06 -12.79 17.99
N ARG A 84 -1.79 -13.37 19.17
CA ARG A 84 -2.82 -13.95 20.04
C ARG A 84 -3.82 -12.96 20.64
N SER A 85 -3.54 -11.66 20.60
CA SER A 85 -4.47 -10.61 21.08
C SER A 85 -5.31 -10.01 19.96
N VAL A 86 -5.09 -10.43 18.71
CA VAL A 86 -5.93 -10.02 17.58
C VAL A 86 -7.23 -10.83 17.62
N VAL A 87 -8.36 -10.12 17.60
CA VAL A 87 -9.70 -10.71 17.56
C VAL A 87 -10.28 -10.49 16.18
N ASP A 88 -10.68 -11.56 15.50
CA ASP A 88 -11.38 -11.47 14.21
C ASP A 88 -12.85 -11.12 14.45
N LEU A 89 -13.24 -9.93 13.98
CA LEU A 89 -14.59 -9.39 14.11
C LEU A 89 -15.41 -9.51 12.81
N SER A 90 -14.95 -10.25 11.81
CA SER A 90 -15.58 -10.30 10.49
C SER A 90 -17.05 -10.74 10.54
N ALA A 91 -17.36 -11.71 11.40
CA ALA A 91 -18.74 -12.23 11.58
C ALA A 91 -19.67 -11.25 12.31
N HIS A 92 -19.12 -10.22 12.96
CA HIS A 92 -19.86 -9.20 13.70
C HIS A 92 -20.16 -7.95 12.87
N LEU A 93 -19.60 -7.85 11.66
CA LEU A 93 -19.85 -6.73 10.75
C LEU A 93 -21.09 -7.02 9.90
N HIS A 94 -22.13 -6.21 10.06
CA HIS A 94 -23.33 -6.30 9.25
C HIS A 94 -23.15 -5.68 7.86
N ALA A 95 -24.01 -6.08 6.92
CA ALA A 95 -23.98 -5.58 5.54
C ALA A 95 -24.22 -4.06 5.43
N ASP A 96 -24.90 -3.46 6.42
CA ASP A 96 -25.09 -2.00 6.51
C ASP A 96 -23.86 -1.26 7.07
N GLY A 97 -22.81 -1.99 7.45
CA GLY A 97 -21.58 -1.45 8.00
C GLY A 97 -21.57 -1.27 9.53
N THR A 98 -22.66 -1.62 10.22
CA THR A 98 -22.69 -1.60 11.70
C THR A 98 -21.94 -2.81 12.28
N LEU A 99 -21.34 -2.65 13.45
CA LEU A 99 -20.54 -3.66 14.13
C LEU A 99 -21.23 -4.09 15.45
N ASP A 100 -21.71 -5.33 15.52
CA ASP A 100 -22.31 -5.92 16.72
C ASP A 100 -21.26 -6.65 17.56
N TRP A 101 -20.50 -5.87 18.33
CA TRP A 101 -19.45 -6.38 19.20
C TRP A 101 -19.40 -5.61 20.52
N THR A 102 -19.38 -6.33 21.64
CA THR A 102 -19.14 -5.76 22.97
C THR A 102 -17.68 -6.01 23.37
N PRO A 103 -16.80 -4.99 23.28
CA PRO A 103 -15.39 -5.17 23.62
C PRO A 103 -15.19 -5.42 25.13
N PRO A 104 -14.21 -6.24 25.53
CA PRO A 104 -13.71 -6.24 26.90
C PRO A 104 -13.18 -4.86 27.29
N PRO A 105 -13.14 -4.51 28.60
CA PRO A 105 -12.59 -3.24 29.06
C PRO A 105 -11.16 -2.98 28.56
N GLY A 106 -10.89 -1.76 28.12
CA GLY A 106 -9.62 -1.33 27.57
C GLY A 106 -9.79 -0.55 26.27
N ASP A 107 -8.68 -0.03 25.74
CA ASP A 107 -8.67 0.67 24.46
C ASP A 107 -8.44 -0.33 23.32
N TRP A 108 -9.24 -0.21 22.27
CA TRP A 108 -9.17 -1.09 21.10
C TRP A 108 -8.96 -0.28 19.83
N ILE A 109 -8.05 -0.76 18.98
CA ILE A 109 -7.98 -0.34 17.58
C ILE A 109 -8.84 -1.31 16.77
N VAL A 110 -9.89 -0.80 16.15
CA VAL A 110 -10.71 -1.56 15.19
C VAL A 110 -10.20 -1.26 13.78
N LEU A 111 -9.62 -2.26 13.13
CA LEU A 111 -9.12 -2.14 11.76
C LEU A 111 -10.07 -2.84 10.78
N ARG A 112 -10.76 -2.07 9.94
CA ARG A 112 -11.61 -2.59 8.85
C ARG A 112 -10.82 -2.62 7.54
N MET A 113 -10.50 -3.83 7.07
CA MET A 113 -9.80 -4.03 5.81
C MET A 113 -10.77 -4.40 4.69
N GLY A 114 -10.42 -4.04 3.46
CA GLY A 114 -11.16 -4.34 2.24
C GLY A 114 -10.26 -4.15 1.02
N TYR A 115 -10.83 -4.26 -0.18
CA TYR A 115 -10.13 -4.04 -1.43
C TYR A 115 -10.98 -3.20 -2.39
N ALA A 116 -10.32 -2.52 -3.32
CA ALA A 116 -10.92 -1.78 -4.42
C ALA A 116 -10.03 -1.93 -5.68
N PRO A 117 -10.56 -1.68 -6.90
CA PRO A 117 -9.74 -1.66 -8.11
C PRO A 117 -8.61 -0.63 -8.00
N THR A 118 -7.45 -0.92 -8.62
CA THR A 118 -6.30 0.01 -8.65
C THR A 118 -6.55 1.26 -9.48
N GLY A 119 -7.59 1.24 -10.33
CA GLY A 119 -7.90 2.31 -11.27
C GLY A 119 -7.13 2.27 -12.58
N GLU A 120 -6.27 1.26 -12.78
CA GLU A 120 -5.50 1.11 -14.03
C GLU A 120 -6.39 0.70 -15.20
N VAL A 121 -6.07 1.24 -16.38
CA VAL A 121 -6.74 0.93 -17.65
C VAL A 121 -5.69 0.61 -18.71
N ASN A 122 -6.09 -0.10 -19.76
CA ASN A 122 -5.15 -0.53 -20.81
C ASN A 122 -4.63 0.65 -21.64
N HIS A 123 -3.31 0.72 -21.84
CA HIS A 123 -2.65 1.78 -22.61
C HIS A 123 -1.43 1.27 -23.41
N PRO A 124 -1.17 1.80 -24.63
CA PRO A 124 -2.02 2.72 -25.39
C PRO A 124 -3.19 2.01 -26.08
N ALA A 125 -4.35 2.67 -26.16
CA ALA A 125 -5.54 2.19 -26.87
C ALA A 125 -6.40 3.37 -27.39
N THR A 126 -7.31 3.13 -28.33
CA THR A 126 -8.31 4.15 -28.70
C THR A 126 -9.31 4.34 -27.56
N PRO A 127 -10.02 5.48 -27.48
CA PRO A 127 -11.02 5.70 -26.43
C PRO A 127 -12.08 4.59 -26.36
N GLU A 128 -12.51 4.05 -27.50
CA GLU A 128 -13.52 2.99 -27.59
C GLU A 128 -13.00 1.63 -27.13
N ALA A 129 -11.68 1.43 -27.16
CA ALA A 129 -10.99 0.21 -26.75
C ALA A 129 -10.28 0.35 -25.40
N THR A 130 -10.52 1.44 -24.66
CA THR A 130 -9.95 1.70 -23.33
C THR A 130 -10.94 1.27 -22.25
N GLY A 131 -10.47 0.46 -21.30
CA GLY A 131 -11.24 0.00 -20.15
C GLY A 131 -10.37 -0.50 -19.00
N PRO A 132 -10.98 -0.88 -17.86
CA PRO A 132 -10.25 -1.36 -16.69
C PRO A 132 -9.37 -2.57 -16.99
N GLU A 133 -8.18 -2.59 -16.40
CA GLU A 133 -7.32 -3.77 -16.45
C GLU A 133 -7.99 -4.97 -15.78
N VAL A 134 -7.89 -6.15 -16.42
CA VAL A 134 -8.43 -7.39 -15.86
C VAL A 134 -7.71 -7.77 -14.56
N ASP A 135 -8.44 -8.30 -13.59
CA ASP A 135 -7.87 -8.90 -12.38
C ASP A 135 -6.95 -10.07 -12.76
N LYS A 136 -5.64 -9.86 -12.60
CA LYS A 136 -4.60 -10.81 -13.03
C LYS A 136 -4.55 -12.08 -12.18
N PHE A 137 -5.17 -12.08 -11.00
CA PHE A 137 -5.19 -13.25 -10.11
C PHE A 137 -6.47 -14.08 -10.24
N ASN A 138 -7.46 -13.61 -11.00
CA ASN A 138 -8.69 -14.34 -11.25
C ASN A 138 -8.69 -14.99 -12.64
N ALA A 139 -8.56 -16.32 -12.67
CA ALA A 139 -8.48 -17.09 -13.91
C ALA A 139 -9.76 -17.00 -14.77
N GLU A 140 -10.94 -16.87 -14.16
CA GLU A 140 -12.20 -16.69 -14.88
C GLU A 140 -12.24 -15.32 -15.57
N HIS A 141 -11.85 -14.26 -14.86
CA HIS A 141 -11.79 -12.91 -15.42
C HIS A 141 -10.78 -12.83 -16.56
N VAL A 142 -9.59 -13.42 -16.41
CA VAL A 142 -8.57 -13.47 -17.47
C VAL A 142 -9.08 -14.20 -18.70
N ARG A 143 -9.75 -15.35 -18.53
CA ARG A 143 -10.35 -16.08 -19.66
C ARG A 143 -11.41 -15.23 -20.35
N ALA A 144 -12.34 -14.64 -19.61
CA ALA A 144 -13.39 -13.80 -20.17
C ALA A 144 -12.83 -12.62 -20.98
N HIS A 145 -11.78 -11.97 -20.48
CA HIS A 145 -11.08 -10.89 -21.17
C HIS A 145 -10.46 -11.38 -22.50
N LEU A 146 -9.72 -12.49 -22.47
CA LEU A 146 -9.07 -13.07 -23.64
C LEU A 146 -10.06 -13.57 -24.70
N ASP A 147 -11.14 -14.23 -24.26
CA ASP A 147 -12.20 -14.71 -25.15
C ASP A 147 -12.92 -13.53 -25.82
N ALA A 148 -13.15 -12.42 -25.12
CA ALA A 148 -13.73 -11.23 -25.72
C ALA A 148 -12.77 -10.58 -26.72
N TYR A 149 -11.47 -10.51 -26.39
CA TYR A 149 -10.45 -9.89 -27.23
C TYR A 149 -10.18 -10.67 -28.52
N MET A 150 -10.17 -12.01 -28.47
CA MET A 150 -9.85 -12.87 -29.62
C MET A 150 -11.05 -13.21 -30.51
N ARG A 151 -12.24 -12.69 -30.21
CA ARG A 151 -13.42 -12.92 -31.07
C ARG A 151 -13.18 -12.34 -32.47
N PRO A 152 -13.53 -13.08 -33.53
CA PRO A 152 -13.49 -12.54 -34.88
C PRO A 152 -14.35 -11.27 -34.97
N VAL A 153 -13.80 -10.22 -35.57
CA VAL A 153 -14.59 -9.06 -35.95
C VAL A 153 -15.46 -9.49 -37.14
N ALA A 154 -16.78 -9.38 -36.98
CA ALA A 154 -17.74 -9.64 -38.05
C ALA A 154 -17.79 -8.51 -39.08
#